data_AF-A0AAE0ARQ9-F1
#
_entry.id   AF-A0AAE0ARQ9-F1
#
_cell.length_a   1.000
_cell.length_b   1.000
_cell.length_c   1.000
_cell.angle_alpha   90.00
_cell.angle_beta   90.00
_cell.angle_gamma   90.00
#
_symmetry.space_group_name_H-M   'P 1'
#
loop_
_entity.id
_entity.type
_entity.pdbx_description
1 polymer ?
#
loop_
_entity_poly.entity_id
_entity_poly.type
_entity_poly.pdbx_seq_one_letter_code
_entity_poly.pdbx_strand_id
1 'polypeptide(L)'
;MDSGIPLQSAAKVPVMITFNVVDREGDGRNIVPQACIFKVGDDCRQDVLALQGISLLRDKFGAAGINLYLPTGPERGIIEVVPNTRSRSQMGETTDGGLYEIFQPDNGAVGTPTFEAACKELYP
;
A
#
# COMPACT_ATOMS: atom_id res chain seq x y z
N MET A 1 14.35 -5.75 -15.64
CA MET A 1 13.97 -5.50 -14.24
C MET A 1 12.75 -6.35 -13.99
N ASP A 2 12.86 -7.38 -13.16
CA ASP A 2 11.73 -8.24 -12.86
C ASP A 2 10.67 -7.40 -12.14
N SER A 3 9.53 -7.19 -12.79
CA SER A 3 8.42 -6.41 -12.23
C SER A 3 7.72 -7.13 -11.08
N GLY A 4 8.04 -8.41 -10.86
CA GLY A 4 7.49 -9.28 -9.82
C GLY A 4 8.43 -9.41 -8.63
N ILE A 5 7.94 -9.03 -7.44
CA ILE A 5 8.64 -9.15 -6.17
C ILE A 5 7.83 -10.10 -5.25
N PRO A 6 8.39 -11.25 -4.84
CA PRO A 6 7.74 -12.08 -3.83
C PRO A 6 7.75 -11.35 -2.48
N LEU A 7 6.62 -11.35 -1.78
CA LEU A 7 6.49 -10.72 -0.47
C LEU A 7 6.65 -11.75 0.65
N GLN A 8 7.27 -11.36 1.76
CA GLN A 8 7.35 -12.22 2.94
C GLN A 8 5.96 -12.44 3.55
N SER A 9 5.65 -13.70 3.86
CA SER A 9 4.37 -14.11 4.45
C SER A 9 4.51 -15.45 5.16
N ALA A 10 3.62 -15.71 6.12
CA ALA A 10 3.69 -16.87 7.01
C ALA A 10 3.42 -18.21 6.31
N ALA A 11 2.39 -18.29 5.46
CA ALA A 11 1.92 -19.57 4.89
C ALA A 11 1.89 -19.62 3.36
N LYS A 12 1.59 -18.51 2.69
CA LYS A 12 1.54 -18.38 1.23
C LYS A 12 2.22 -17.09 0.81
N VAL A 13 3.11 -17.16 -0.18
CA VAL A 13 3.93 -16.03 -0.65
C VAL A 13 3.11 -15.23 -1.67
N PRO A 14 2.64 -14.01 -1.34
CA PRO A 14 2.04 -13.11 -2.31
C PRO A 14 3.11 -12.65 -3.30
N VAL A 15 2.69 -12.28 -4.50
CA VAL A 15 3.59 -11.66 -5.49
C VAL A 15 3.10 -10.25 -5.77
N MET A 16 3.95 -9.25 -5.52
CA MET A 16 3.71 -7.88 -5.93
C MET A 16 4.20 -7.70 -7.37
N ILE A 17 3.35 -7.19 -8.26
CA ILE A 17 3.72 -6.88 -9.64
C ILE A 17 3.45 -5.40 -9.91
N THR A 18 4.45 -4.71 -10.44
CA THR A 18 4.32 -3.31 -10.90
C THR A 18 4.03 -3.26 -12.39
N PHE A 19 2.95 -2.57 -12.75
CA PHE A 19 2.50 -2.33 -14.12
C PHE A 19 2.72 -0.88 -14.50
N ASN A 20 3.12 -0.64 -15.75
CA ASN A 20 3.04 0.69 -16.34
C ASN A 20 1.62 0.88 -16.87
N VAL A 21 0.83 1.74 -16.23
CA VAL A 21 -0.56 2.00 -16.59
C VAL A 21 -0.71 3.39 -17.18
N VAL A 22 -1.72 3.54 -18.02
CA VAL A 22 -2.16 4.84 -18.55
C VAL A 22 -3.57 5.10 -18.05
N ASP A 23 -3.86 6.35 -17.71
CA ASP A 23 -5.23 6.73 -17.37
C ASP A 23 -6.15 6.49 -18.57
N ARG A 24 -7.27 5.82 -18.31
CA ARG A 24 -8.27 5.48 -19.32
C ARG A 24 -8.96 6.74 -19.86
N GLU A 25 -9.09 7.79 -19.05
CA GLU A 25 -9.71 9.06 -19.45
C GLU A 25 -8.67 10.15 -19.77
N GLY A 26 -7.37 9.86 -19.61
CA GLY A 26 -6.28 10.79 -19.85
C GLY A 26 -5.81 10.87 -21.30
N ASP A 27 -4.72 11.62 -21.53
CA ASP A 27 -4.14 11.83 -22.86
C ASP A 27 -3.36 10.62 -23.43
N GLY A 28 -3.34 9.50 -22.69
CA GLY A 28 -2.63 8.27 -23.04
C GLY A 28 -1.10 8.39 -23.05
N ARG A 29 -0.55 9.55 -22.68
CA ARG A 29 0.91 9.82 -22.66
C ARG A 29 1.48 9.78 -21.26
N ASN A 30 0.65 9.98 -20.25
CA ASN A 30 1.07 9.86 -18.86
C ASN A 30 1.09 8.38 -18.43
N ILE A 31 2.29 7.77 -18.51
CA ILE A 31 2.54 6.42 -18.00
C ILE A 31 2.90 6.54 -16.51
N VAL A 32 2.10 5.93 -15.65
CA VAL A 32 2.33 5.87 -14.20
C VAL A 32 2.55 4.43 -13.73
N PRO A 33 3.49 4.19 -12.80
CA PRO A 33 3.67 2.85 -12.23
C PRO A 33 2.57 2.56 -11.21
N GLN A 34 1.87 1.44 -11.37
CA GLN A 34 0.85 0.94 -10.44
C GLN A 34 1.21 -0.47 -9.99
N ALA A 35 1.34 -0.68 -8.68
CA ALA A 35 1.64 -2.00 -8.13
C ALA A 35 0.38 -2.69 -7.59
N CYS A 36 0.30 -4.00 -7.81
CA CYS A 36 -0.76 -4.87 -7.28
C CYS A 36 -0.14 -6.10 -6.62
N ILE A 37 -0.71 -6.54 -5.51
CA ILE A 37 -0.37 -7.77 -4.83
C ILE A 37 -1.34 -8.86 -5.26
N PHE A 38 -0.81 -9.95 -5.77
CA PHE A 38 -1.53 -11.16 -6.15
C PHE A 38 -1.40 -12.19 -5.04
N LYS A 39 -2.54 -12.60 -4.48
CA LYS A 39 -2.66 -13.64 -3.46
C LYS A 39 -3.31 -14.86 -4.11
N VAL A 40 -2.62 -16.00 -4.10
CA VAL A 40 -3.13 -17.25 -4.67
C VAL A 40 -3.08 -18.35 -3.60
N GLY A 41 -4.20 -19.04 -3.41
CA GLY A 41 -4.34 -20.08 -2.40
C GLY A 41 -4.47 -19.53 -0.98
N ASP A 42 -4.86 -18.26 -0.84
CA ASP A 42 -5.20 -17.63 0.44
C ASP A 42 -6.71 -17.38 0.48
N ASP A 43 -7.35 -17.68 1.60
CA ASP A 43 -8.78 -17.48 1.76
C ASP A 43 -9.09 -16.00 1.99
N CYS A 44 -9.20 -15.26 0.88
CA CYS A 44 -9.46 -13.83 0.90
C CYS A 44 -10.86 -13.46 1.40
N ARG A 45 -11.71 -14.39 1.88
CA ARG A 45 -13.06 -14.05 2.39
C ARG A 45 -13.01 -13.13 3.61
N GLN A 46 -12.02 -13.30 4.50
CA GLN A 46 -11.82 -12.37 5.62
C GLN A 46 -11.35 -11.00 5.14
N ASP A 47 -10.42 -10.96 4.19
CA ASP A 47 -9.95 -9.72 3.55
C ASP A 47 -11.15 -9.00 2.88
N VAL A 48 -11.99 -9.71 2.13
CA VAL A 48 -13.21 -9.18 1.51
C VAL A 48 -14.17 -8.58 2.54
N LEU A 49 -14.37 -9.22 3.70
CA LEU A 49 -15.24 -8.68 4.76
C LEU A 49 -14.67 -7.39 5.37
N ALA A 50 -13.36 -7.34 5.65
CA ALA A 50 -12.70 -6.14 6.13
C ALA A 50 -12.77 -5.01 5.08
N LEU A 51 -12.57 -5.37 3.81
CA LEU A 51 -12.69 -4.48 2.67
C LEU A 51 -14.12 -3.97 2.42
N GLN A 52 -15.15 -4.77 2.71
CA GLN A 52 -16.55 -4.31 2.71
C GLN A 52 -16.78 -3.26 3.80
N GLY A 53 -16.21 -3.44 4.99
CA GLY A 53 -16.22 -2.43 6.04
C GLY A 53 -15.51 -1.14 5.64
N ILE A 54 -14.33 -1.26 5.03
CA ILE A 54 -13.58 -0.13 4.47
C ILE A 54 -14.35 0.54 3.32
N SER A 55 -15.09 -0.22 2.52
CA SER A 55 -15.94 0.30 1.43
C SER A 55 -17.13 1.11 1.94
N LEU A 56 -17.56 0.95 3.21
CA LEU A 56 -18.50 1.87 3.83
C LEU A 56 -17.90 3.28 4.01
N LEU A 57 -16.56 3.37 4.02
CA LEU A 57 -15.79 4.61 4.02
C LEU A 57 -15.24 4.95 2.62
N ARG A 58 -15.80 4.36 1.55
CA ARG A 58 -15.31 4.48 0.16
C ARG A 58 -15.07 5.93 -0.28
N ASP A 59 -15.87 6.89 0.16
CA ASP A 59 -15.68 8.30 -0.21
C ASP A 59 -14.39 8.88 0.39
N LYS A 60 -14.00 8.46 1.59
CA LYS A 60 -12.74 8.85 2.24
C LYS A 60 -11.53 8.22 1.56
N PHE A 61 -11.66 6.95 1.14
CA PHE A 61 -10.57 6.22 0.49
C PHE A 61 -10.40 6.58 -0.99
N GLY A 62 -11.50 6.87 -1.69
CA GLY A 62 -11.47 7.42 -3.04
C GLY A 62 -10.80 8.80 -3.07
N ALA A 63 -11.02 9.63 -2.05
CA ALA A 63 -10.30 10.89 -1.89
C ALA A 63 -8.79 10.70 -1.61
N ALA A 64 -8.39 9.55 -1.04
CA ALA A 64 -6.99 9.17 -0.86
C ALA A 64 -6.37 8.47 -2.08
N GLY A 65 -7.13 8.34 -3.19
CA GLY A 65 -6.66 7.71 -4.42
C GLY A 65 -6.58 6.18 -4.36
N ILE A 66 -7.27 5.53 -3.41
CA ILE A 66 -7.24 4.08 -3.25
C ILE A 66 -8.42 3.47 -4.00
N ASN A 67 -8.15 2.84 -5.14
CA ASN A 67 -9.14 2.04 -5.86
C ASN A 67 -9.08 0.59 -5.39
N LEU A 68 -10.24 0.02 -5.09
CA LEU A 68 -10.32 -1.30 -4.49
C LEU A 68 -11.04 -2.27 -5.41
N TYR A 69 -10.33 -3.31 -5.85
CA TYR A 69 -10.89 -4.39 -6.66
C TYR A 69 -10.99 -5.66 -5.82
N LEU A 70 -12.21 -6.14 -5.62
CA LEU A 70 -12.45 -7.41 -4.94
C LEU A 70 -12.23 -8.58 -5.92
N PRO A 71 -11.58 -9.66 -5.49
CA PRO A 71 -11.37 -10.82 -6.36
C PRO A 71 -12.67 -11.51 -6.73
N THR A 72 -12.71 -12.05 -7.95
CA THR A 72 -13.89 -12.69 -8.54
C THR A 72 -13.88 -14.23 -8.46
N GLY A 73 -12.97 -14.85 -7.69
CA GLY A 73 -12.86 -16.31 -7.60
C GLY A 73 -12.39 -16.85 -6.24
N PRO A 74 -12.69 -18.13 -5.91
CA PRO A 74 -12.31 -18.75 -4.64
C PRO A 74 -10.79 -18.80 -4.46
N GLU A 75 -10.33 -18.50 -3.24
CA GLU A 75 -8.92 -18.50 -2.81
C GLU A 75 -7.95 -17.65 -3.67
N ARG A 76 -8.48 -16.62 -4.31
CA ARG A 76 -7.68 -15.69 -5.13
C ARG A 76 -7.99 -14.27 -4.70
N GLY A 77 -6.98 -13.41 -4.73
CA GLY A 77 -7.03 -12.02 -4.30
C GLY A 77 -6.15 -11.14 -5.17
N ILE A 78 -6.64 -9.97 -5.56
CA ILE A 78 -5.81 -8.88 -6.07
C ILE A 78 -6.04 -7.70 -5.14
N ILE A 79 -4.94 -7.12 -4.65
CA ILE A 79 -4.97 -5.95 -3.78
C ILE A 79 -4.11 -4.88 -4.43
N GLU A 80 -4.69 -3.71 -4.69
CA GLU A 80 -3.92 -2.56 -5.16
C GLU A 80 -3.00 -2.06 -4.04
N VAL A 81 -1.74 -1.77 -4.38
CA VAL A 81 -0.76 -1.26 -3.41
C VAL A 81 -0.94 0.24 -3.29
N VAL A 82 -1.01 0.73 -2.05
CA VAL A 82 -0.99 2.17 -1.78
C VAL A 82 0.40 2.72 -2.15
N PRO A 83 0.48 3.69 -3.07
CA PRO A 83 1.77 4.22 -3.53
C PRO A 83 2.51 4.93 -2.40
N ASN A 84 3.85 4.98 -2.50
CA ASN A 84 4.73 5.63 -1.53
C ASN A 84 4.61 5.10 -0.09
N THR A 85 4.17 3.85 0.09
CA THR A 85 4.10 3.21 1.40
C THR A 85 5.23 2.21 1.61
N ARG A 86 5.61 2.02 2.87
CA ARG A 86 6.55 0.98 3.33
C ARG A 86 5.89 0.19 4.45
N SER A 87 6.03 -1.13 4.43
CA SER A 87 5.53 -1.96 5.53
C SER A 87 6.40 -1.80 6.78
N ARG A 88 5.85 -2.11 7.95
CA ARG A 88 6.60 -2.10 9.22
C ARG A 88 7.83 -3.02 9.18
N SER A 89 7.70 -4.19 8.53
CA SER A 89 8.82 -5.13 8.37
C SER A 89 9.96 -4.49 7.56
N GLN A 90 9.62 -3.89 6.42
CA GLN A 90 10.61 -3.21 5.56
C GLN A 90 11.28 -2.03 6.25
N MET A 91 10.55 -1.27 7.08
CA MET A 91 11.17 -0.21 7.87
C MET A 91 12.17 -0.76 8.90
N GLY A 92 11.85 -1.90 9.53
CA GLY A 92 12.74 -2.59 10.47
C GLY A 92 13.96 -3.25 9.83
N GLU A 93 13.93 -3.56 8.53
CA GLU A 93 15.12 -4.04 7.80
C GLU A 93 16.17 -2.95 7.61
N THR A 94 15.74 -1.68 7.56
CA THR A 94 16.63 -0.54 7.32
C THR A 94 17.14 0.13 8.59
N THR A 95 16.54 -0.16 9.75
CA THR A 95 16.86 0.50 11.02
C THR A 95 16.43 -0.39 12.19
N ASP A 96 17.36 -0.67 13.10
CA ASP A 96 17.11 -1.42 14.35
C ASP A 96 16.40 -0.56 15.44
N GLY A 97 16.20 0.73 15.16
CA GLY A 97 15.53 1.69 16.02
C GLY A 97 14.00 1.56 16.01
N GLY A 98 13.34 2.25 16.94
CA GLY A 98 11.90 2.37 16.97
C GLY A 98 11.37 3.28 15.85
N LEU A 99 10.04 3.41 15.77
CA LEU A 99 9.38 4.25 14.76
C LEU A 99 9.84 5.72 14.85
N TYR A 100 10.20 6.20 16.04
CA TYR A 100 10.68 7.56 16.25
C TYR A 100 12.05 7.80 15.60
N GLU A 101 12.96 6.82 15.70
CA GLU A 101 14.27 6.85 15.05
C GLU A 101 14.17 6.70 13.53
N ILE A 102 13.16 5.98 13.04
CA ILE A 102 12.85 5.88 11.61
C ILE A 102 12.23 7.18 11.08
N PHE A 103 11.47 7.89 11.91
CA PHE A 103 10.69 9.06 11.50
C PHE A 103 11.51 10.35 11.38
N GLN A 104 12.50 10.57 12.25
CA GLN A 104 13.32 11.80 12.25
C GLN A 104 14.19 11.99 10.98
N PRO A 105 14.87 10.97 10.43
CA PRO A 105 15.66 11.13 9.21
C PRO A 105 14.85 11.63 8.03
N ASP A 106 13.60 11.17 7.91
CA ASP A 106 12.72 11.51 6.79
C ASP A 106 11.99 12.86 7.00
N ASN A 107 11.78 13.29 8.25
CA ASN A 107 10.92 14.45 8.57
C ASN A 107 11.63 15.61 9.30
N GLY A 108 12.89 15.45 9.67
CA GLY A 108 13.69 16.43 10.39
C GLY A 108 13.65 16.26 11.92
N ALA A 109 14.33 17.16 12.63
CA ALA A 109 14.37 17.14 14.08
C ALA A 109 13.02 17.54 14.70
N VAL A 110 12.77 17.10 15.94
CA VAL A 110 11.58 17.47 16.72
C VAL A 110 11.43 18.99 16.82
N GLY A 111 10.19 19.48 16.66
CA GLY A 111 9.87 20.91 16.70
C GLY A 111 10.16 21.65 15.39
N THR A 112 10.71 21.00 14.36
CA THR A 112 10.78 21.59 13.03
C THR A 112 9.39 21.61 12.38
N PRO A 113 9.07 22.61 11.53
CA PRO A 113 7.76 22.66 10.86
C PRO A 113 7.43 21.40 10.06
N THR A 114 8.43 20.75 9.46
CA THR A 114 8.27 19.50 8.70
C THR A 114 7.94 18.32 9.61
N PHE A 115 8.61 18.21 10.77
CA PHE A 115 8.33 17.17 11.75
C PHE A 115 6.92 17.31 12.33
N GLU A 116 6.54 18.53 12.73
CA GLU A 116 5.20 18.79 13.31
C GLU A 116 4.08 18.56 12.28
N ALA A 117 4.29 18.94 11.01
CA ALA A 117 3.34 18.66 9.94
C ALA A 117 3.14 17.15 9.74
N ALA A 118 4.22 16.38 9.67
CA ALA A 118 4.15 14.93 9.51
C ALA A 118 3.54 14.23 10.75
N CYS A 119 3.79 14.72 11.96
CA CYS A 119 3.13 14.22 13.17
C CYS A 119 1.61 14.45 13.14
N LYS A 120 1.16 15.59 12.60
CA LYS A 120 -0.27 15.87 12.44
C LYS A 120 -0.94 14.92 11.46
N GLU A 121 -0.23 14.45 10.43
CA GLU A 121 -0.76 13.44 9.50
C GLU A 121 -0.83 12.03 10.14
N LEU A 122 0.05 11.72 11.10
CA LEU A 122 0.02 10.47 11.86
C LEU A 122 -1.14 10.39 12.88
N TYR A 123 -1.57 11.53 13.41
CA TYR A 123 -2.66 11.64 14.40
C TYR A 123 -3.74 12.62 13.91
N PRO A 124 -4.55 12.24 12.91
CA PRO A 124 -5.57 13.11 12.32
C PRO A 124 -6.77 13.38 13.23
#